data_AF-A0A1V9VC30-F1
#
_entry.id   AF-A0A1V9VC30-F1
#
_cell.length_a   1.000
_cell.length_b   1.000
_cell.length_c   1.000
_cell.angle_alpha   90.00
_cell.angle_beta   90.00
_cell.angle_gamma   90.00
#
_symmetry.space_group_name_H-M   'P 1'
#
loop_
_entity.id
_entity.type
_entity.pdbx_description
1 polymer ?
#
loop_
_entity_poly.entity_id
_entity_poly.type
_entity_poly.pdbx_seq_one_letter_code
_entity_poly.pdbx_strand_id
1 'polypeptide(L)' 'MKKTVIFDLDGTLLDSIEDIASSMNKVLESLQLPTHKIEDYKHFVGGGVDILVENAL' A
#
# COMPACT_ATOMS: atom_id res chain seq x y z
N MET A 1 -19.79 26.44 -14.26
CA MET A 1 -20.07 25.29 -13.37
C MET A 1 -19.14 24.15 -13.77
N LYS A 2 -18.28 23.65 -12.88
CA LYS A 2 -17.44 22.49 -13.20
C LYS A 2 -18.30 21.21 -13.13
N LYS A 3 -18.23 20.35 -14.15
CA LYS A 3 -18.99 19.08 -14.26
C LYS A 3 -18.07 17.85 -14.22
N THR A 4 -16.95 17.93 -13.51
CA THR A 4 -15.95 16.85 -13.49
C THR A 4 -15.40 16.68 -12.09
N VAL A 5 -15.33 15.42 -11.65
CA VAL A 5 -14.70 14.99 -10.40
C VAL A 5 -13.70 13.90 -10.74
N ILE A 6 -12.52 13.96 -10.15
CA ILE A 6 -11.49 12.93 -10.25
C ILE A 6 -11.37 12.31 -8.87
N PHE A 7 -11.39 10.98 -8.82
CA PHE A 7 -11.21 10.22 -7.61
C PHE A 7 -9.88 9.50 -7.67
N ASP A 8 -9.19 9.50 -6.54
CA ASP A 8 -8.14 8.54 -6.29
C ASP A 8 -8.76 7.14 -6.11
N LEU A 9 -7.95 6.09 -6.26
CA LEU A 9 -8.42 4.71 -6.14
C LEU A 9 -8.23 4.20 -4.70
N ASP A 10 -6.97 4.05 -4.29
CA ASP A 10 -6.59 3.41 -3.03
C ASP A 10 -6.93 4.33 -1.85
N GLY A 11 -7.69 3.79 -0.89
CA GLY A 11 -8.16 4.55 0.27
C GLY A 11 -9.25 5.59 -0.04
N THR A 12 -9.70 5.70 -1.30
CA THR A 12 -10.81 6.58 -1.70
C THR A 12 -11.99 5.80 -2.26
N LEU A 13 -11.79 5.03 -3.34
CA LEU A 13 -12.82 4.18 -3.94
C LEU A 13 -12.75 2.73 -3.44
N LEU A 14 -11.55 2.28 -3.04
CA LEU A 14 -11.30 0.93 -2.56
C LEU A 14 -10.48 0.95 -1.27
N ASP A 15 -10.87 0.14 -0.29
CA ASP A 15 -10.01 -0.18 0.85
C ASP A 15 -9.08 -1.34 0.46
N SER A 16 -7.93 -1.00 -0.11
CA SER A 16 -6.95 -1.96 -0.65
C SER A 16 -5.83 -2.30 0.33
N ILE A 17 -5.91 -1.87 1.58
CA ILE A 17 -4.78 -1.93 2.52
C ILE A 17 -4.36 -3.37 2.85
N GLU A 18 -5.32 -4.28 3.00
CA GLU A 18 -5.07 -5.69 3.31
C GLU A 18 -4.40 -6.40 2.12
N ASP A 19 -4.84 -6.09 0.90
CA ASP A 19 -4.27 -6.67 -0.33
C ASP A 19 -2.83 -6.21 -0.55
N ILE A 20 -2.56 -4.91 -0.32
CA ILE A 20 -1.21 -4.35 -0.40
C ILE A 20 -0.30 -4.98 0.65
N ALA A 21 -0.75 -5.05 1.90
CA ALA A 21 0.01 -5.66 2.99
C ALA A 21 0.32 -7.14 2.74
N SER A 22 -0.67 -7.91 2.30
CA SER A 22 -0.50 -9.33 1.96
C SER A 22 0.50 -9.51 0.82
N SER A 23 0.40 -8.68 -0.22
CA SER A 23 1.28 -8.77 -1.39
C SER A 23 2.73 -8.43 -1.05
N MET A 24 2.95 -7.36 -0.30
CA MET A 24 4.31 -6.94 0.07
C MET A 24 4.93 -7.90 1.10
N ASN A 25 4.16 -8.37 2.09
CA ASN A 25 4.65 -9.38 3.03
C ASN A 25 5.07 -10.68 2.33
N LYS A 26 4.34 -11.13 1.30
CA LYS A 26 4.77 -12.30 0.48
C LYS A 26 6.12 -12.06 -0.20
N VAL A 27 6.39 -10.85 -0.68
CA VAL A 27 7.69 -10.50 -1.27
C VAL A 27 8.78 -10.53 -0.21
N LEU A 28 8.56 -9.90 0.95
CA LEU A 28 9.50 -9.89 2.07
C LEU A 28 9.83 -11.30 2.55
N GLU A 29 8.82 -12.15 2.73
CA GLU A 29 8.99 -13.57 3.09
C GLU A 29 9.84 -14.33 2.07
N SER A 30 9.59 -14.11 0.77
CA SER A 30 10.35 -14.77 -0.30
C SER A 30 11.84 -14.39 -0.30
N LEU A 31 12.16 -13.20 0.21
CA LEU A 31 13.50 -12.67 0.36
C LEU A 31 14.09 -12.91 1.77
N GLN A 32 13.38 -13.62 2.65
CA GLN A 32 13.78 -13.88 4.04
C GLN A 32 13.98 -12.59 4.86
N LEU A 33 13.19 -11.56 4.57
CA LEU A 33 13.17 -10.29 5.28
C LEU A 33 12.02 -10.26 6.33
N PRO A 34 12.13 -9.41 7.37
CA PRO A 34 11.05 -9.22 8.33
C PRO A 34 9.75 -8.74 7.66
N THR A 35 8.61 -9.23 8.13
CA THR A 35 7.28 -8.78 7.70
C THR A 35 6.69 -7.79 8.69
N HIS A 36 5.66 -7.07 8.24
CA HIS A 36 4.96 -6.04 9.03
C HIS A 36 3.50 -6.40 9.25
N LYS A 37 2.86 -5.80 10.27
CA LYS A 37 1.42 -5.96 10.47
C LYS A 37 0.66 -5.15 9.44
N ILE A 38 -0.59 -5.54 9.15
CA ILE A 38 -1.43 -4.84 8.17
C ILE A 38 -1.62 -3.37 8.57
N GLU A 39 -1.70 -3.07 9.86
CA GLU A 39 -1.86 -1.70 10.36
C GLU A 39 -0.68 -0.79 10.02
N ASP A 40 0.53 -1.34 9.95
CA ASP A 40 1.75 -0.57 9.67
C ASP A 40 1.73 -0.03 8.23
N TYR A 41 1.12 -0.78 7.30
CA TYR A 41 1.02 -0.40 5.89
C TYR A 41 0.23 0.89 5.66
N LYS A 42 -0.61 1.32 6.60
CA LYS A 42 -1.31 2.63 6.51
C LYS A 42 -0.34 3.80 6.49
N HIS A 43 0.88 3.60 6.98
CA HIS A 43 1.95 4.60 6.98
C HIS A 43 2.94 4.41 5.83
N PHE A 44 2.86 3.30 5.10
CA PHE A 44 3.79 2.96 4.01
C PHE A 44 3.25 3.34 2.63
N VAL A 45 1.92 3.36 2.47
CA VAL A 45 1.22 3.64 1.20
C VAL A 45 1.02 5.14 0.95
N GLY A 46 0.59 5.49 -0.27
CA GLY A 46 0.27 6.87 -0.70
C GLY A 46 1.36 7.54 -1.54
N GLY A 47 2.57 6.98 -1.57
CA GLY A 47 3.69 7.45 -2.40
C GLY A 47 3.94 6.65 -3.68
N GLY A 48 3.10 5.65 -3.98
CA GLY A 48 3.35 4.67 -5.03
C GLY A 48 4.26 3.52 -4.55
N VAL A 49 4.64 2.63 -5.50
CA VAL A 49 5.29 1.35 -5.18
C VAL A 49 6.72 1.51 -4.67
N ASP A 50 7.50 2.45 -5.20
CA ASP A 50 8.89 2.63 -4.78
C ASP A 50 8.96 3.08 -3.32
N ILE A 51 8.11 4.05 -2.94
CA ILE A 51 7.99 4.52 -1.55
C ILE A 51 7.48 3.40 -0.63
N LEU A 52 6.52 2.59 -1.09
CA LEU A 52 6.06 1.42 -0.33
C LEU A 52 7.21 0.44 -0.04
N VAL A 53 8.04 0.14 -1.04
CA VAL A 53 9.18 -0.76 -0.88
C VAL A 53 10.22 -0.15 0.05
N GLU A 54 10.58 1.12 -0.12
CA GLU A 54 11.51 1.82 0.77
C GLU A 54 11.05 1.83 2.22
N ASN A 55 9.77 2.02 2.48
CA ASN A 55 9.21 2.03 3.83
C ASN A 55 9.13 0.64 4.47
N ALA A 56 9.05 -0.42 3.65
CA ALA A 56 8.89 -1.80 4.11
C ALA A 56 10.21 -2.54 4.36
N LEU A 57 11.34 -2.01 3.86
CA LEU A 57 12.69 -2.55 4.05
C LEU A 57 13.35 -2.00 5.33
#